data_AF-A0A355FRB5-F1
#
_entry.id   AF-A0A355FRB5-F1
#
_cell.length_a   1.000
_cell.length_b   1.000
_cell.length_c   1.000
_cell.angle_alpha   90.00
_cell.angle_beta   90.00
_cell.angle_gamma   90.00
#
_symmetry.space_group_name_H-M   'P 1'
#
loop_
_entity.id
_entity.type
_entity.pdbx_description
1 polymer ?
#
loop_
_entity_poly.entity_id
_entity_poly.type
_entity_poly.pdbx_seq_one_letter_code
_entity_poly.pdbx_strand_id
1 'polypeptide(L)'
;NTSEIESIYAKAGFNYEHVNSMANQITQSEDPMAPGLAVSMLRTMESMKGAGAPVPMSEALLNEWVNVHGLTNEHAQDLYKVALRFALQHRKR
;
A
#
# COMPACT_ATOMS: atom_id res chain seq x y z
N ASN A 1 -11.12 -5.79 12.92
CA ASN A 1 -10.25 -6.44 11.92
C ASN A 1 -8.87 -5.82 11.75
N THR A 2 -8.52 -4.69 12.38
CA THR A 2 -7.16 -4.10 12.28
C THR A 2 -6.05 -5.06 12.72
N SER A 3 -6.27 -5.82 13.81
CA SER A 3 -5.31 -6.84 14.27
C SER A 3 -5.05 -7.96 13.25
N GLU A 4 -6.05 -8.32 12.43
CA GLU A 4 -5.86 -9.29 11.34
C GLU A 4 -5.00 -8.70 10.23
N ILE A 5 -5.23 -7.42 9.89
CA ILE A 5 -4.42 -6.70 8.89
C ILE A 5 -2.97 -6.54 9.35
N GLU A 6 -2.75 -6.17 10.60
CA GLU A 6 -1.41 -6.12 11.20
C GLU A 6 -0.70 -7.47 11.10
N SER A 7 -1.41 -8.56 11.38
CA SER A 7 -0.86 -9.92 11.30
C SER A 7 -0.42 -10.29 9.88
N ILE A 8 -1.23 -9.99 8.85
CA ILE A 8 -0.87 -10.31 7.46
C ILE A 8 0.30 -9.46 6.96
N TYR A 9 0.36 -8.18 7.34
CA TYR A 9 1.49 -7.31 7.01
C TYR A 9 2.79 -7.82 7.66
N ALA A 10 2.73 -8.18 8.95
CA ALA A 10 3.88 -8.73 9.66
C ALA A 10 4.39 -10.03 9.02
N LYS A 11 3.49 -10.92 8.58
CA LYS A 11 3.86 -12.15 7.84
C LYS A 11 4.54 -11.86 6.51
N ALA A 12 4.13 -10.81 5.80
CA ALA A 12 4.77 -10.35 4.57
C ALA A 12 6.10 -9.60 4.83
N GLY A 13 6.42 -9.31 6.11
CA GLY A 13 7.62 -8.62 6.54
C GLY A 13 7.50 -7.10 6.54
N PHE A 14 6.29 -6.55 6.50
CA PHE A 14 6.02 -5.12 6.51
C PHE A 14 5.43 -4.68 7.86
N ASN A 15 5.70 -3.43 8.26
CA ASN A 15 5.08 -2.82 9.43
C ASN A 15 3.80 -2.08 8.98
N TYR A 16 2.63 -2.62 9.33
CA TYR A 16 1.34 -2.02 8.98
C TYR A 16 1.17 -0.61 9.51
N GLU A 17 1.52 -0.35 10.78
CA GLU A 17 1.35 0.98 11.40
C GLU A 17 2.12 2.05 10.64
N HIS A 18 3.34 1.74 10.20
CA HIS A 18 4.16 2.68 9.43
C HIS A 18 3.58 2.93 8.03
N VAL A 19 3.10 1.87 7.35
CA VAL A 19 2.43 2.01 6.05
C VAL A 19 1.14 2.82 6.19
N ASN A 20 0.34 2.53 7.21
CA ASN A 20 -0.91 3.22 7.52
C ASN A 20 -0.68 4.70 7.87
N SER A 21 0.36 5.01 8.65
CA SER A 21 0.73 6.39 8.97
C SER A 21 1.06 7.20 7.70
N MET A 22 1.84 6.64 6.78
CA MET A 22 2.13 7.29 5.50
C MET A 22 0.88 7.42 4.61
N ALA A 23 0.02 6.40 4.59
CA ALA A 23 -1.21 6.44 3.83
C ALA A 23 -2.15 7.54 4.33
N ASN A 24 -2.33 7.64 5.65
CA ASN A 24 -3.17 8.64 6.30
C ASN A 24 -2.68 10.07 6.02
N GLN A 25 -1.37 10.28 5.96
CA GLN A 25 -0.79 11.58 5.56
C GLN A 25 -1.12 11.95 4.11
N ILE A 26 -1.11 10.99 3.20
CA ILE A 26 -1.42 11.22 1.78
C ILE A 26 -2.91 11.48 1.59
N THR A 27 -3.76 10.65 2.20
CA THR A 27 -5.21 10.74 2.03
C THR A 27 -5.85 11.77 2.95
N GLN A 28 -5.06 12.44 3.79
CA GLN A 28 -5.53 13.38 4.82
C GLN A 28 -6.63 12.76 5.71
N SER A 29 -6.47 11.47 6.04
CA SER A 29 -7.42 10.70 6.83
C SER A 29 -6.94 10.56 8.27
N GLU A 30 -7.82 10.76 9.24
CA GLU A 30 -7.57 10.41 10.64
C GLU A 30 -7.83 8.92 10.91
N ASP A 31 -8.70 8.31 10.11
CA ASP A 31 -9.03 6.89 10.21
C ASP A 31 -7.95 6.01 9.56
N PRO A 32 -7.72 4.78 10.06
CA PRO A 32 -6.91 3.79 9.38
C PRO A 32 -7.43 3.48 7.97
N MET A 33 -6.55 3.01 7.10
CA MET A 33 -6.92 2.52 5.77
C MET A 33 -8.08 1.51 5.89
N ALA A 34 -9.07 1.68 5.02
CA ALA A 34 -10.14 0.70 4.88
C ALA A 34 -9.55 -0.69 4.62
N PRO A 35 -10.11 -1.78 5.19
CA PRO A 35 -9.53 -3.12 5.08
C PRO A 35 -9.23 -3.57 3.64
N GLY A 36 -10.10 -3.23 2.69
CA GLY A 36 -9.89 -3.54 1.27
C GLY A 36 -8.67 -2.81 0.68
N LEU A 37 -8.51 -1.53 0.99
CA LEU A 37 -7.38 -0.73 0.54
C LEU A 37 -6.07 -1.26 1.14
N ALA A 38 -6.06 -1.60 2.44
CA ALA A 38 -4.89 -2.17 3.09
C ALA A 38 -4.47 -3.53 2.45
N VAL A 39 -5.43 -4.40 2.13
CA VAL A 39 -5.11 -5.66 1.42
C VAL A 39 -4.59 -5.40 0.00
N SER A 40 -5.20 -4.47 -0.74
CA SER A 40 -4.75 -4.10 -2.09
C SER A 40 -3.34 -3.49 -2.08
N MET A 41 -3.07 -2.63 -1.09
CA MET A 41 -1.75 -2.04 -0.82
C MET A 41 -0.71 -3.13 -0.51
N LEU A 42 -1.03 -4.09 0.36
CA LEU A 42 -0.13 -5.20 0.68
C LEU A 42 0.24 -6.02 -0.55
N ARG A 43 -0.74 -6.40 -1.37
CA ARG A 43 -0.51 -7.16 -2.62
C ARG A 43 0.40 -6.40 -3.59
N THR A 44 0.20 -5.08 -3.68
CA THR A 44 1.03 -4.21 -4.50
C THR A 44 2.49 -4.22 -4.03
N MET A 45 2.72 -4.11 -2.72
CA MET A 45 4.07 -4.19 -2.14
C MET A 45 4.72 -5.56 -2.34
N GLU A 46 3.98 -6.66 -2.14
CA GLU A 46 4.50 -8.02 -2.34
C GLU A 46 4.87 -8.29 -3.80
N SER A 47 4.07 -7.82 -4.74
CA SER A 47 4.35 -7.91 -6.18
C SER A 47 5.68 -7.22 -6.54
N MET A 48 5.87 -5.98 -6.07
CA MET A 48 7.12 -5.24 -6.30
C MET A 48 8.33 -5.86 -5.58
N LYS A 49 8.12 -6.39 -4.36
CA LYS A 49 9.17 -7.09 -3.60
C LYS A 49 9.63 -8.34 -4.33
N GLY A 50 8.69 -9.12 -4.88
CA GLY A 50 8.98 -10.31 -5.69
C GLY A 50 9.69 -9.98 -7.01
N ALA A 51 9.33 -8.88 -7.66
CA ALA A 51 10.00 -8.40 -8.88
C ALA A 51 11.39 -7.80 -8.61
N GLY A 52 11.66 -7.30 -7.40
CA GLY A 52 12.93 -6.67 -7.03
C GLY A 52 13.20 -5.33 -7.73
N ALA A 53 12.21 -4.79 -8.43
CA ALA A 53 12.29 -3.56 -9.21
C ALA A 53 10.93 -2.82 -9.19
N PRO A 54 10.92 -1.50 -9.49
CA PRO A 54 9.67 -0.78 -9.70
C PRO A 54 8.86 -1.42 -10.82
N VAL A 55 7.63 -1.81 -10.51
CA VAL A 55 6.63 -2.22 -11.51
C VAL A 55 5.82 -0.97 -11.86
N PRO A 56 5.44 -0.73 -13.13
CA PRO A 56 4.50 0.34 -13.46
C PRO A 56 3.13 0.08 -12.84
N MET A 57 2.47 1.14 -12.36
CA MET A 57 1.10 1.04 -11.86
C MET A 57 0.18 0.67 -13.04
N SER A 58 -0.59 -0.41 -12.91
CA SER A 58 -1.55 -0.80 -13.94
C SER A 58 -2.77 0.11 -13.90
N GLU A 59 -3.42 0.32 -15.04
CA GLU A 59 -4.70 1.04 -15.11
C GLU A 59 -5.77 0.37 -14.24
N ALA A 60 -5.75 -0.96 -14.15
CA ALA A 60 -6.66 -1.71 -13.29
C ALA A 60 -6.48 -1.37 -11.80
N LEU A 61 -5.23 -1.26 -11.32
CA LEU A 61 -4.94 -0.90 -9.94
C LEU A 61 -5.32 0.55 -9.65
N LEU A 62 -5.02 1.46 -10.58
CA LEU A 62 -5.43 2.86 -10.46
C LEU A 62 -6.96 2.99 -10.38
N ASN A 63 -7.65 2.29 -11.27
CA ASN A 63 -9.11 2.25 -11.32
C ASN A 63 -9.72 1.68 -10.04
N GLU A 64 -9.14 0.61 -9.49
CA GLU A 64 -9.56 0.04 -8.20
C GLU A 64 -9.42 1.06 -7.08
N TRP A 65 -8.24 1.67 -6.93
CA TRP A 65 -7.97 2.61 -5.85
C TRP A 65 -8.84 3.87 -5.93
N VAL A 66 -9.08 4.38 -7.13
CA VAL A 66 -9.88 5.58 -7.33
C VAL A 66 -11.37 5.30 -7.18
N ASN A 67 -11.89 4.30 -7.92
CA ASN A 67 -13.34 4.09 -8.00
C ASN A 67 -13.91 3.17 -6.93
N VAL A 68 -13.12 2.24 -6.39
CA VAL A 68 -13.56 1.32 -5.32
C VAL A 68 -13.22 1.89 -3.95
N HIS A 69 -12.04 2.50 -3.79
CA HIS A 69 -11.59 3.04 -2.50
C HIS A 69 -11.74 4.56 -2.38
N GLY A 70 -12.28 5.23 -3.40
CA GLY A 70 -12.61 6.66 -3.32
C GLY A 70 -11.39 7.58 -3.27
N LEU A 71 -10.23 7.10 -3.71
CA LEU A 71 -9.02 7.91 -3.73
C LEU A 71 -9.04 8.87 -4.93
N THR A 72 -8.38 10.02 -4.80
CA THR A 72 -8.06 10.83 -5.98
C THR A 72 -6.95 10.14 -6.78
N ASN A 73 -6.82 10.47 -8.07
CA ASN A 73 -5.71 9.98 -8.90
C ASN A 73 -4.34 10.31 -8.26
N GLU A 74 -4.22 11.51 -7.67
CA GLU A 74 -2.99 11.95 -7.01
C GLU A 74 -2.70 11.12 -5.76
N HIS A 75 -3.69 10.92 -4.89
CA HIS A 75 -3.54 10.07 -3.70
C HIS A 75 -3.16 8.64 -4.09
N ALA A 76 -3.78 8.08 -5.14
CA ALA A 76 -3.47 6.74 -5.61
C ALA A 76 -2.02 6.63 -6.10
N GLN A 77 -1.54 7.62 -6.87
CA GLN A 77 -0.15 7.64 -7.33
C GLN A 77 0.86 7.83 -6.18
N ASP A 78 0.54 8.66 -5.19
CA ASP A 78 1.42 8.86 -4.05
C ASP A 78 1.46 7.65 -3.11
N LEU A 79 0.31 7.00 -2.88
CA LEU A 79 0.25 5.71 -2.19
C LEU A 79 1.06 4.65 -2.93
N TYR A 80 1.06 4.67 -4.27
CA TYR A 80 1.86 3.74 -5.06
C TYR A 80 3.36 3.94 -4.82
N LYS A 81 3.82 5.19 -4.67
CA LYS A 81 5.21 5.48 -4.31
C LYS A 81 5.56 4.99 -2.90
N VAL A 82 4.61 5.06 -1.97
CA VAL A 82 4.77 4.47 -0.62
C VAL A 82 4.95 2.96 -0.74
N ALA A 83 4.08 2.27 -1.49
CA ALA A 83 4.19 0.83 -1.71
C ALA A 83 5.57 0.45 -2.27
N LEU A 84 6.03 1.19 -3.28
CA LEU A 84 7.33 1.00 -3.91
C LEU A 84 8.48 1.15 -2.92
N ARG A 85 8.45 2.18 -2.07
CA ARG A 85 9.47 2.43 -1.06
C ARG A 85 9.58 1.26 -0.10
N PHE A 86 8.46 0.80 0.46
CA PHE A 86 8.46 -0.30 1.42
C PHE A 86 8.87 -1.62 0.77
N ALA A 87 8.37 -1.92 -0.43
CA ALA A 87 8.71 -3.14 -1.16
C ALA A 87 10.22 -3.28 -1.44
N LEU A 88 10.87 -2.19 -1.85
CA LEU A 88 12.29 -2.21 -2.24
C LEU A 88 13.26 -1.91 -1.09
N GLN A 89 12.78 -1.43 0.06
CA GLN A 89 13.62 -1.16 1.23
C GLN A 89 14.33 -2.43 1.75
N HIS A 90 13.73 -3.61 1.54
CA HIS A 90 14.32 -4.90 1.94
C HIS A 90 15.55 -5.32 1.11
N ARG A 91 15.87 -4.64 0.01
CA ARG A 91 17.03 -4.97 -0.84
C ARG A 91 18.37 -4.52 -0.26
N LYS A 92 18.37 -3.64 0.75
CA LYS A 92 19.59 -3.03 1.32
C LYS A 92 20.19 -3.77 2.52
N ARG A 93 19.82 -5.02 2.79
CA ARG A 93 20.43 -5.84 3.84
C ARG A 93 21.05 -7.10 3.28
#